data_AF-A0A1G9SKS1-F1
#
_entry.id   AF-A0A1G9SKS1-F1
#
_cell.length_a   1.000
_cell.length_b   1.000
_cell.length_c   1.000
_cell.angle_alpha   90.00
_cell.angle_beta   90.00
_cell.angle_gamma   90.00
#
_symmetry.space_group_name_H-M   'P 1'
#
loop_
_entity.id
_entity.type
_entity.pdbx_description
1 polymer ?
#
loop_
_entity_poly.entity_id
_entity_poly.type
_entity_poly.pdbx_seq_one_letter_code
_entity_poly.pdbx_strand_id
1 'polypeptide(L)'
;MHKYERFIIYPLLIAALFYGFSGGEMDTTAQKYYDEILSGRITAENITVTESLDVLNEEGKFSASLTQNPEGKGELILNNSEGEKRIKMGTGRDGGGGGMLSVYNNHGNIVIHATQTLPDDEGEGGGHGGILIYDRDGEEFRSYDHTD
;
A
#
# COMPACT_ATOMS: atom_id res chain seq x y z
N MET A 1 -18.78 -9.42 -63.23
CA MET A 1 -19.17 -8.82 -61.94
C MET A 1 -20.65 -9.05 -61.73
N HIS A 2 -21.02 -9.86 -60.74
CA HIS A 2 -22.38 -10.36 -60.60
C HIS A 2 -23.29 -9.26 -60.04
N LYS A 3 -24.55 -9.19 -60.49
CA LYS A 3 -25.51 -8.12 -60.12
C LYS A 3 -25.64 -7.90 -58.60
N TYR A 4 -25.40 -8.95 -57.80
CA TYR A 4 -25.53 -8.96 -56.34
C TYR A 4 -24.32 -8.38 -55.59
N GLU A 5 -23.12 -8.42 -56.17
CA GLU A 5 -21.92 -7.87 -55.54
C GLU A 5 -22.05 -6.36 -55.34
N ARG A 6 -22.71 -5.66 -56.27
CA ARG A 6 -22.94 -4.21 -56.20
C ARG A 6 -23.86 -3.80 -55.05
N PHE A 7 -24.85 -4.62 -54.69
CA PHE A 7 -25.80 -4.31 -53.63
C PHE A 7 -25.23 -4.52 -52.23
N ILE A 8 -24.15 -5.30 -52.10
CA ILE A 8 -23.49 -5.54 -50.81
C ILE A 8 -22.26 -4.64 -50.70
N ILE A 9 -21.45 -4.56 -51.75
CA ILE A 9 -20.16 -3.85 -51.72
C ILE A 9 -20.36 -2.34 -51.65
N TYR A 10 -21.28 -1.75 -52.42
CA TYR A 10 -21.42 -0.28 -52.44
C TYR A 10 -21.94 0.31 -51.13
N PRO A 11 -22.96 -0.25 -50.44
CA PRO A 11 -23.35 0.25 -49.12
C PRO A 11 -22.21 0.12 -48.10
N LEU A 12 -21.42 -0.94 -48.17
CA LEU A 12 -20.26 -1.15 -47.30
C LEU A 12 -19.15 -0.13 -47.56
N LEU A 13 -18.88 0.15 -48.84
CA LEU A 13 -17.91 1.17 -49.26
C LEU A 13 -18.35 2.58 -48.86
N ILE A 14 -19.65 2.88 -48.99
CA ILE A 14 -20.23 4.15 -48.56
C ILE A 14 -20.13 4.27 -47.03
N ALA A 15 -20.46 3.23 -46.27
CA ALA A 15 -20.31 3.22 -44.82
C ALA A 15 -18.84 3.42 -44.39
N ALA A 16 -17.89 2.77 -45.06
CA ALA A 16 -16.46 2.95 -44.83
C ALA A 16 -15.98 4.37 -45.17
N LEU A 17 -16.54 4.98 -46.22
CA LEU A 17 -16.22 6.35 -46.64
C LEU A 17 -16.76 7.37 -45.62
N PHE A 18 -17.98 7.17 -45.12
CA PHE A 18 -18.51 7.97 -44.00
C PHE A 18 -17.69 7.79 -42.72
N TYR A 19 -17.15 6.58 -42.48
CA TYR A 19 -16.23 6.32 -41.37
C TYR A 19 -14.91 7.07 -41.50
N GLY A 20 -14.35 7.14 -42.72
CA GLY A 20 -13.12 7.89 -42.98
C GLY A 20 -13.31 9.41 -42.92
N PHE A 21 -14.49 9.91 -43.25
CA PHE A 21 -14.82 11.34 -43.23
C PHE A 21 -15.25 11.88 -41.86
N SER A 22 -15.74 11.03 -40.95
CA SER A 22 -16.18 11.50 -39.64
C SER A 22 -15.04 11.98 -38.74
N GLY A 23 -13.78 11.69 -39.12
CA GLY A 23 -12.58 12.10 -38.37
C GLY A 23 -12.62 11.66 -36.90
N GLY A 24 -13.51 10.74 -36.56
CA GLY A 24 -13.76 10.33 -35.20
C GLY A 24 -12.59 9.47 -34.77
N GLU A 25 -11.66 10.06 -34.06
CA GLU A 25 -10.94 9.32 -33.02
C GLU A 25 -12.02 8.76 -32.10
N MET A 26 -12.45 7.53 -32.39
CA MET A 26 -13.16 6.73 -31.40
C MET A 26 -12.12 6.43 -30.35
N ASP A 27 -11.99 7.35 -29.39
CA ASP A 27 -11.25 7.10 -28.18
C ASP A 27 -12.07 6.05 -27.42
N THR A 28 -11.77 4.79 -27.73
CA THR A 28 -12.50 3.67 -27.16
C THR A 28 -12.28 3.69 -25.65
N THR A 29 -13.24 3.18 -24.86
CA THR A 29 -13.03 3.02 -23.41
C THR A 29 -11.72 2.28 -23.13
N ALA A 30 -11.31 1.37 -24.03
CA ALA A 30 -10.03 0.67 -23.98
C ALA A 30 -8.80 1.58 -24.23
N GLN A 31 -8.85 2.52 -25.18
CA GLN A 31 -7.76 3.50 -25.40
C GLN A 31 -7.60 4.45 -24.23
N LYS A 32 -8.70 4.95 -23.65
CA LYS A 32 -8.63 5.75 -22.42
C LYS A 32 -7.93 5.01 -21.28
N TYR A 33 -8.25 3.73 -21.05
CA TYR A 33 -7.55 2.92 -20.04
C TYR A 33 -6.09 2.65 -20.43
N TYR A 34 -5.81 2.45 -21.71
CA TYR A 34 -4.43 2.25 -22.21
C TYR A 34 -3.56 3.49 -22.01
N ASP A 35 -4.10 4.67 -22.31
CA ASP A 35 -3.42 5.95 -22.09
C ASP A 35 -3.30 6.27 -20.60
N GLU A 36 -4.28 5.88 -19.77
CA GLU A 36 -4.20 6.01 -18.31
C GLU A 36 -3.12 5.08 -17.71
N ILE A 37 -2.97 3.86 -18.23
CA ILE A 37 -1.87 2.95 -17.89
C ILE A 37 -0.52 3.56 -18.33
N LEU A 38 -0.42 4.09 -19.55
CA LEU A 38 0.78 4.77 -20.06
C LEU A 38 1.12 6.04 -19.27
N SER A 39 0.11 6.74 -18.76
CA SER A 39 0.29 7.89 -17.87
C SER A 39 0.81 7.50 -16.47
N GLY A 40 0.96 6.20 -16.19
CA GLY A 40 1.49 5.67 -14.95
C GLY A 40 0.51 5.77 -13.77
N ARG A 41 -0.76 6.07 -14.02
CA ARG A 41 -1.75 6.30 -12.98
C ARG A 41 -2.87 5.26 -13.07
N ILE A 42 -2.77 4.21 -12.26
CA ILE A 42 -3.85 3.22 -12.10
C ILE A 42 -4.62 3.56 -10.83
N THR A 43 -5.92 3.85 -10.96
CA THR A 43 -6.82 3.99 -9.81
C THR A 43 -7.65 2.71 -9.69
N ALA A 44 -7.42 1.93 -8.64
CA ALA A 44 -8.22 0.76 -8.34
C ALA A 44 -9.17 1.08 -7.17
N GLU A 45 -10.46 0.76 -7.36
CA GLU A 45 -11.47 0.87 -6.31
C GLU A 45 -11.71 -0.53 -5.72
N ASN A 46 -11.71 -0.65 -4.39
CA ASN A 46 -11.95 -1.89 -3.64
C ASN A 46 -10.88 -2.99 -3.84
N ILE A 47 -9.64 -2.72 -3.40
CA ILE A 47 -8.58 -3.73 -3.38
C ILE A 47 -8.75 -4.63 -2.14
N THR A 48 -8.93 -5.93 -2.36
CA THR A 48 -8.85 -6.95 -1.30
C THR A 48 -7.49 -7.63 -1.35
N VAL A 49 -6.74 -7.54 -0.25
CA VAL A 49 -5.40 -8.12 -0.10
C VAL A 49 -5.49 -9.25 0.92
N THR A 50 -5.02 -10.45 0.57
CA THR A 50 -5.13 -11.64 1.43
C THR A 50 -3.90 -11.90 2.29
N GLU A 51 -2.74 -11.35 1.93
CA GLU A 51 -1.46 -11.62 2.61
C GLU A 51 -0.67 -10.34 2.85
N SER A 52 -0.12 -9.75 1.78
CA SER A 52 0.65 -8.50 1.83
C SER A 52 0.33 -7.56 0.68
N LEU A 53 0.45 -6.27 0.96
CA LEU A 53 0.52 -5.21 -0.04
C LEU A 53 1.89 -4.55 0.07
N ASP A 54 2.70 -4.74 -0.96
CA ASP A 54 4.07 -4.25 -1.00
C ASP A 54 4.23 -3.17 -2.07
N VAL A 55 4.86 -2.07 -1.68
CA VAL A 55 5.26 -0.97 -2.57
C VAL A 55 6.77 -1.03 -2.71
N LEU A 56 7.24 -1.19 -3.94
CA LEU A 56 8.67 -1.24 -4.26
C LEU A 56 9.13 0.07 -4.90
N ASN A 57 10.38 0.44 -4.68
CA ASN A 57 11.02 1.54 -5.39
C ASN A 57 11.53 1.10 -6.79
N GLU A 58 12.13 2.01 -7.55
CA GLU A 58 12.68 1.76 -8.89
C GLU A 58 13.78 0.68 -8.91
N GLU A 59 14.46 0.47 -7.78
CA GLU A 59 15.50 -0.55 -7.61
C GLU A 59 14.92 -1.92 -7.19
N GLY A 60 13.60 -2.03 -7.03
CA GLY A 60 12.94 -3.25 -6.56
C GLY A 60 13.10 -3.51 -5.06
N LYS A 61 13.46 -2.50 -4.26
CA LYS A 61 13.49 -2.58 -2.79
C LYS A 61 12.15 -2.15 -2.20
N PHE A 62 11.70 -2.80 -1.14
CA PHE A 62 10.46 -2.42 -0.45
C PHE A 62 10.57 -1.03 0.15
N SER A 63 9.68 -0.11 -0.24
CA SER A 63 9.51 1.21 0.36
C SER A 63 8.43 1.20 1.45
N ALA A 64 7.36 0.43 1.24
CA ALA A 64 6.29 0.26 2.23
C ALA A 64 5.67 -1.13 2.11
N SER A 65 5.25 -1.69 3.23
CA SER A 65 4.57 -3.00 3.29
C SER A 65 3.44 -2.96 4.30
N LEU A 66 2.23 -3.37 3.89
CA LEU A 66 1.11 -3.68 4.77
C LEU A 66 0.91 -5.19 4.78
N THR A 67 1.02 -5.80 5.95
CA THR A 67 0.98 -7.26 6.10
C THR A 67 0.07 -7.66 7.25
N GLN A 68 -0.46 -8.88 7.20
CA GLN A 68 -1.11 -9.51 8.35
C GLN A 68 -0.54 -10.92 8.51
N ASN A 69 -0.12 -11.26 9.72
CA ASN A 69 0.34 -12.62 10.00
C ASN A 69 -0.84 -13.59 10.22
N PRO A 70 -0.61 -14.91 10.25
CA PRO A 70 -1.68 -15.89 10.47
C PRO A 70 -2.40 -15.78 11.82
N GLU A 71 -1.81 -15.10 12.81
CA GLU A 71 -2.42 -14.82 14.11
C GLU A 71 -3.34 -13.58 14.06
N GLY A 72 -3.53 -12.98 12.88
CA GLY A 72 -4.33 -11.78 12.68
C GLY A 72 -3.61 -10.47 13.04
N LYS A 73 -2.32 -10.52 13.37
CA LYS A 73 -1.53 -9.33 13.73
C LYS A 73 -1.11 -8.58 12.48
N GLY A 74 -1.60 -7.36 12.36
CA GLY A 74 -1.31 -6.47 11.23
C GLY A 74 -0.06 -5.63 11.49
N GLU A 75 0.74 -5.42 10.45
CA GLU A 75 1.91 -4.55 10.48
C GLU A 75 1.95 -3.66 9.23
N LEU A 76 2.20 -2.36 9.45
CA LEU A 76 2.61 -1.41 8.42
C LEU A 76 4.09 -1.06 8.66
N ILE A 77 4.90 -1.21 7.62
CA ILE A 77 6.34 -0.97 7.65
C ILE A 77 6.67 0.07 6.57
N LEU A 78 7.43 1.09 6.93
CA LEU A 78 8.01 2.06 6.01
C LEU A 78 9.54 1.97 6.06
N ASN A 79 10.15 1.87 4.88
CA ASN A 79 11.58 1.73 4.70
C ASN A 79 12.16 2.96 3.99
N ASN A 80 13.47 3.15 4.06
CA ASN A 80 14.20 4.12 3.24
C ASN A 80 14.45 3.60 1.81
N SER A 81 15.16 4.39 0.98
CA SER A 81 15.57 4.02 -0.38
C SER A 81 16.38 2.73 -0.44
N GLU A 82 17.10 2.39 0.64
CA GLU A 82 17.90 1.18 0.75
C GLU A 82 17.10 -0.05 1.18
N GLY A 83 15.80 0.08 1.45
CA GLY A 83 14.96 -1.01 1.96
C GLY A 83 15.14 -1.27 3.45
N GLU A 84 15.84 -0.38 4.17
CA GLU A 84 16.02 -0.45 5.61
C GLU A 84 14.83 0.18 6.33
N LYS A 85 14.36 -0.50 7.38
CA LYS A 85 13.22 -0.07 8.19
C LYS A 85 13.47 1.28 8.86
N ARG A 86 12.48 2.17 8.79
CA ARG A 86 12.47 3.48 9.46
C ARG A 86 11.28 3.63 10.39
N ILE A 87 10.12 3.12 10.01
CA ILE A 87 8.92 3.13 10.84
C ILE A 87 8.26 1.76 10.77
N LYS A 88 7.81 1.27 11.91
CA LYS A 88 6.93 0.11 12.00
C LYS A 88 5.78 0.45 12.93
N MET A 89 4.56 0.16 12.51
CA MET A 89 3.38 0.23 13.38
C MET A 89 2.54 -1.02 13.18
N GLY A 90 1.81 -1.43 14.21
CA GLY A 90 1.04 -2.66 14.14
C GLY A 90 0.53 -3.08 15.50
N THR A 91 0.12 -4.34 15.60
CA THR A 91 -0.25 -4.93 16.88
C THR A 91 0.96 -5.58 17.53
N GLY A 92 1.15 -5.30 18.83
CA GLY A 92 2.26 -5.78 19.63
C GLY A 92 2.29 -7.31 19.75
N ARG A 93 3.50 -7.83 20.01
CA ARG A 93 3.76 -9.27 20.05
C ARG A 93 3.30 -9.94 21.35
N ASP A 94 3.27 -9.20 22.45
CA ASP A 94 3.20 -9.75 23.81
C ASP A 94 1.81 -9.61 24.41
N GLY A 95 0.96 -10.61 24.15
CA GLY A 95 -0.23 -10.95 24.95
C GLY A 95 -1.43 -10.00 24.94
N GLY A 96 -1.24 -8.69 24.84
CA GLY A 96 -2.29 -7.69 25.04
C GLY A 96 -2.98 -7.19 23.77
N GLY A 97 -2.51 -7.55 22.57
CA GLY A 97 -3.07 -7.06 21.30
C GLY A 97 -2.96 -5.55 21.09
N GLY A 98 -2.30 -4.83 22.00
CA GLY A 98 -2.15 -3.37 21.98
C GLY A 98 -1.40 -2.87 20.75
N GLY A 99 -1.72 -1.65 20.32
CA GLY A 99 -1.02 -1.01 19.21
C GLY A 99 0.41 -0.63 19.60
N MET A 100 1.33 -0.75 18.65
CA MET A 100 2.70 -0.26 18.77
C MET A 100 3.08 0.63 17.59
N LEU A 101 4.01 1.55 17.83
CA LEU A 101 4.72 2.32 16.82
C LEU A 101 6.20 2.40 17.21
N SER A 102 7.09 2.05 16.27
CA SER A 102 8.54 2.08 16.44
C SER A 102 9.17 2.92 15.34
N VAL A 103 10.07 3.82 15.73
CA VAL A 103 10.90 4.62 14.83
C VAL A 103 12.34 4.16 14.96
N TYR A 104 12.99 3.94 13.82
CA TYR A 104 14.35 3.43 13.73
C TYR A 104 15.29 4.49 13.18
N ASN A 105 16.50 4.55 13.74
CA ASN A 105 17.56 5.39 13.19
C ASN A 105 18.30 4.71 12.04
N ASN A 106 19.31 5.40 11.49
CA ASN A 106 20.11 4.94 10.35
C ASN A 106 20.97 3.69 10.62
N HIS A 107 21.12 3.26 11.87
CA HIS A 107 21.82 2.03 12.24
C HIS A 107 20.85 0.84 12.44
N GLY A 108 19.54 1.07 12.30
CA GLY A 108 18.50 0.06 12.54
C GLY A 108 18.10 -0.08 14.01
N ASN A 109 18.57 0.81 14.89
CA ASN A 109 18.19 0.81 16.30
C ASN A 109 16.88 1.58 16.50
N ILE A 110 16.04 1.10 17.41
CA ILE A 110 14.82 1.81 17.81
C ILE A 110 15.21 3.05 18.61
N VAL A 111 14.69 4.22 18.23
CA VAL A 111 14.90 5.49 18.94
C VAL A 111 13.62 6.01 19.59
N ILE A 112 12.45 5.58 19.10
CA ILE A 112 11.15 5.86 19.70
C ILE A 112 10.32 4.58 19.65
N HIS A 113 9.74 4.19 20.77
CA HIS A 113 8.77 3.10 20.86
C HIS A 113 7.54 3.59 21.62
N ALA A 114 6.41 3.73 20.94
CA ALA A 114 5.12 3.95 21.56
C ALA A 114 4.38 2.62 21.65
N THR A 115 3.83 2.32 22.82
CA THR A 115 3.16 1.06 23.12
C THR A 115 2.08 1.29 24.17
N GLN A 116 1.49 0.20 24.64
CA GLN A 116 0.61 0.20 25.80
C GLN A 116 1.29 -0.51 26.97
N THR A 117 0.97 -0.08 28.20
CA THR A 117 1.39 -0.80 29.40
C THR A 117 0.78 -2.19 29.41
N LEU A 118 1.56 -3.18 29.83
CA LEU A 118 1.09 -4.53 30.00
C LEU A 118 0.25 -4.63 31.29
N PRO A 119 -0.73 -5.54 31.34
CA PRO A 119 -1.36 -5.91 32.60
C PRO A 119 -0.31 -6.51 33.55
N ASP A 120 -0.61 -6.48 34.84
CA ASP A 120 0.21 -7.11 35.87
C ASP A 120 0.06 -8.65 35.88
N ASP A 121 0.76 -9.33 36.81
CA ASP A 121 0.76 -10.79 36.94
C ASP A 121 -0.63 -11.37 37.28
N GLU A 122 -1.54 -10.56 37.82
CA GLU A 122 -2.92 -10.94 38.12
C GLU A 122 -3.86 -10.69 36.93
N GLY A 123 -3.34 -10.10 35.85
CA GLY A 123 -4.09 -9.71 34.66
C GLY A 123 -4.84 -8.38 34.81
N GLU A 124 -4.58 -7.64 35.88
CA GLU A 124 -5.20 -6.35 36.17
C GLU A 124 -4.35 -5.19 35.62
N GLY A 125 -5.01 -4.07 35.34
CA GLY A 125 -4.36 -2.90 34.74
C GLY A 125 -3.95 -3.09 33.27
N GLY A 126 -2.95 -2.33 32.83
CA GLY A 126 -2.53 -2.26 31.43
C GLY A 126 -3.39 -1.34 30.56
N GLY A 127 -3.05 -1.27 29.27
CA GLY A 127 -3.82 -0.50 28.28
C GLY A 127 -3.59 1.02 28.31
N HIS A 128 -2.81 1.53 29.26
CA HIS A 128 -2.38 2.93 29.24
C HIS A 128 -1.31 3.15 28.16
N GLY A 129 -1.26 4.33 27.57
CA GLY A 129 -0.23 4.68 26.60
C GLY A 129 1.13 4.89 27.27
N GLY A 130 2.17 4.32 26.67
CA GLY A 130 3.58 4.52 27.03
C GLY A 130 4.41 4.95 25.83
N ILE A 131 5.37 5.85 26.05
CA ILE A 131 6.36 6.27 25.06
C ILE A 131 7.76 6.11 25.65
N LEU A 132 8.58 5.30 25.00
CA LEU A 132 9.98 5.10 25.31
C LEU A 132 10.82 5.85 24.26
N ILE A 133 11.72 6.72 24.72
CA ILE A 133 12.67 7.43 23.87
C ILE A 133 14.06 6.93 24.20
N TYR A 134 14.70 6.29 23.23
CA TYR A 134 16.01 5.67 23.38
C TYR A 134 17.14 6.61 22.95
N ASP A 135 18.34 6.30 23.40
CA ASP A 135 19.57 6.84 22.84
C ASP A 135 19.81 6.36 21.38
N ARG A 136 20.96 6.71 20.82
CA ARG A 136 21.31 6.34 19.44
C ARG A 136 21.58 4.83 19.26
N ASP A 137 21.89 4.12 20.32
CA ASP A 137 22.30 2.72 20.30
C ASP A 137 21.10 1.80 20.62
N GLY A 138 20.00 2.36 21.12
CA GLY A 138 18.80 1.63 21.50
C GLY A 138 18.92 0.98 22.88
N GLU A 139 19.88 1.42 23.70
CA GLU A 139 20.23 0.76 24.97
C GLU A 139 19.61 1.50 26.17
N GLU A 140 19.88 2.79 26.31
CA GLU A 140 19.28 3.62 27.35
C GLU A 140 17.99 4.27 26.87
N PHE A 141 17.00 4.41 27.75
CA PHE A 141 15.76 5.10 27.42
C PHE A 141 15.15 5.89 28.59
N ARG A 142 14.30 6.86 28.23
CA ARG A 142 13.33 7.48 29.12
C ARG A 142 11.93 7.00 28.77
N SER A 143 11.20 6.50 29.77
CA SER A 143 9.79 6.15 29.63
C SER A 143 8.90 7.30 30.05
N TYR A 144 7.80 7.47 29.33
CA TYR A 144 6.71 8.38 29.63
C TYR A 144 5.42 7.58 29.56
N ASP A 145 4.95 7.16 30.72
CA ASP A 145 3.75 6.35 30.84
C ASP A 145 2.62 7.20 31.42
N HIS A 146 1.42 7.04 30.89
CA HIS A 146 0.23 7.55 31.55
C HIS A 146 -0.20 6.57 32.63
N THR A 147 -0.38 7.06 33.85
CA THR A 147 -0.93 6.30 34.97
C THR A 147 -2.02 7.14 35.61
N ASP A 148 -3.14 6.51 35.99
CA ASP A 148 -4.20 7.16 36.79
C ASP A 148 -3.85 7.21 38.28
#